data_AF-A0A0M8RRJ6-F1
#
_entry.id   AF-A0A0M8RRJ6-F1
#
_cell.length_a   1.000
_cell.length_b   1.000
_cell.length_c   1.000
_cell.angle_alpha   90.00
_cell.angle_beta   90.00
_cell.angle_gamma   90.00
#
_symmetry.space_group_name_H-M   'P 1'
#
loop_
_entity.id
_entity.type
_entity.pdbx_description
1 polymer ?
#
loop_
_entity_poly.entity_id
_entity_poly.type
_entity_poly.pdbx_seq_one_letter_code
_entity_poly.pdbx_strand_id
1 'polypeptide(L)'
;MASRSQSTRARSPEAKRAREATILAAATRLATANGIRSVTLTNIATEVGMHKSAMLRYFETREEIFLRLAAAGWVEWSQAVRTQLADAAPGADDEGPASAAEGMGVGHEPRPHAVAALLAESLVARPLFCDLLAHTPMNLERNVSLESVRAFKLTAIAEVTAVGEALRQVVTLSPAQAGNVVATATSMAGALWQMAAPGTELRRLYESDPDLAHAVVDVAPRLTDILGGLLRGYGAGG
;
A
#
# COMPACT_ATOMS: atom_id res chain seq x y z
N MET A 1 2.13 -32.01 -47.55
CA MET A 1 3.23 -32.00 -46.56
C MET A 1 3.06 -30.78 -45.68
N ALA A 2 3.16 -31.01 -44.36
CA ALA A 2 2.57 -30.21 -43.29
C ALA A 2 3.21 -28.85 -43.02
N SER A 3 2.33 -27.90 -42.67
CA SER A 3 2.42 -26.83 -41.67
C SER A 3 3.82 -26.37 -41.22
N ARG A 4 4.23 -25.17 -41.66
CA ARG A 4 5.31 -24.40 -41.03
C ARG A 4 4.75 -23.55 -39.89
N SER A 5 4.94 -24.08 -38.68
CA SER A 5 4.97 -23.46 -37.35
C SER A 5 4.87 -21.92 -37.28
N GLN A 6 3.65 -21.43 -37.07
CA GLN A 6 3.40 -20.16 -36.37
C GLN A 6 3.46 -20.42 -34.85
N SER A 7 4.65 -20.38 -34.22
CA SER A 7 4.77 -20.49 -32.74
C SER A 7 5.76 -19.51 -32.11
N THR A 8 6.51 -18.71 -32.88
CA THR A 8 7.69 -18.01 -32.32
C THR A 8 7.41 -16.61 -31.77
N ARG A 9 6.27 -15.98 -32.09
CA ARG A 9 5.91 -14.64 -31.55
C ARG A 9 5.06 -14.65 -30.28
N ALA A 10 4.29 -15.70 -30.01
CA ALA A 10 3.50 -15.79 -28.77
C ALA A 10 4.36 -16.18 -27.55
N ARG A 11 5.39 -17.01 -27.77
CA ARG A 11 6.33 -17.44 -26.73
C ARG A 11 7.24 -16.32 -26.21
N SER A 12 7.50 -15.24 -26.96
CA SER A 12 8.48 -14.22 -26.55
C SER A 12 7.93 -13.13 -25.59
N PRO A 13 6.70 -12.58 -25.74
CA PRO A 13 6.15 -11.62 -24.78
C PRO A 13 5.75 -12.29 -23.48
N GLU A 14 5.19 -13.50 -23.56
CA GLU A 14 4.81 -14.28 -22.38
C GLU A 14 6.03 -14.72 -21.57
N ALA A 15 7.09 -15.22 -22.22
CA ALA A 15 8.34 -15.53 -21.54
C ALA A 15 9.00 -14.28 -20.93
N LYS A 16 8.91 -13.11 -21.60
CA LYS A 16 9.39 -11.85 -21.03
C LYS A 16 8.61 -11.49 -19.76
N ARG A 17 7.28 -11.54 -19.79
CA ARG A 17 6.42 -11.26 -18.63
C ARG A 17 6.66 -12.24 -17.48
N ALA A 18 6.80 -13.53 -17.76
CA ALA A 18 7.11 -14.54 -16.75
C ALA A 18 8.48 -14.27 -16.11
N ARG A 19 9.45 -13.81 -16.89
CA ARG A 19 10.76 -13.42 -16.36
C ARG A 19 10.68 -12.17 -15.50
N GLU A 20 9.97 -11.13 -15.93
CA GLU A 20 9.74 -9.94 -15.11
C GLU A 20 9.05 -10.28 -13.78
N ALA A 21 8.05 -11.15 -13.80
CA ALA A 21 7.38 -11.63 -12.59
C ALA A 21 8.36 -12.34 -11.64
N THR A 22 9.28 -13.15 -12.18
CA THR A 22 10.34 -13.81 -11.38
C THR A 22 11.27 -12.77 -10.73
N ILE A 23 11.66 -11.73 -11.47
CA ILE A 23 12.52 -10.64 -10.98
C ILE A 23 11.82 -9.85 -9.87
N LEU A 24 10.54 -9.48 -10.08
CA LEU A 24 9.74 -8.78 -9.07
C LEU A 24 9.58 -9.61 -7.80
N ALA A 25 9.29 -10.91 -7.93
CA ALA A 25 9.18 -11.80 -6.78
C ALA A 25 10.49 -11.92 -5.99
N ALA A 26 11.64 -11.96 -6.67
CA ALA A 26 12.95 -11.94 -6.03
C ALA A 26 13.20 -10.61 -5.29
N ALA A 27 12.90 -9.48 -5.92
CA ALA A 27 13.01 -8.17 -5.29
C ALA A 27 12.11 -8.04 -4.05
N THR A 28 10.88 -8.54 -4.10
CA THR A 28 9.97 -8.60 -2.94
C THR A 28 10.59 -9.38 -1.80
N ARG A 29 11.08 -10.61 -2.03
CA ARG A 29 11.71 -11.42 -0.96
C ARG A 29 12.91 -10.71 -0.33
N LEU A 30 13.80 -10.17 -1.15
CA LEU A 30 14.99 -9.45 -0.67
C LEU A 30 14.63 -8.20 0.15
N ALA A 31 13.62 -7.45 -0.30
CA ALA A 31 13.20 -6.22 0.36
C ALA A 31 12.43 -6.49 1.66
N THR A 32 11.61 -7.53 1.72
CA THR A 32 10.94 -7.95 2.95
C THR A 32 11.96 -8.41 4.00
N ALA A 33 13.03 -9.10 3.60
CA ALA A 33 14.03 -9.60 4.53
C ALA A 33 15.00 -8.51 5.03
N ASN A 34 15.42 -7.59 4.16
CA ASN A 34 16.54 -6.69 4.45
C ASN A 34 16.19 -5.20 4.41
N GLY A 35 14.91 -4.87 4.16
CA GLY A 35 14.45 -3.52 3.89
C GLY A 35 14.82 -3.03 2.48
N ILE A 36 14.00 -2.15 1.90
CA ILE A 36 14.18 -1.68 0.52
C ILE A 36 15.57 -1.06 0.31
N ARG A 37 16.07 -0.25 1.26
CA ARG A 37 17.31 0.54 1.10
C ARG A 37 18.53 -0.34 0.79
N SER A 38 18.64 -1.52 1.38
CA SER A 38 19.80 -2.40 1.26
C SER A 38 19.85 -3.17 -0.07
N VAL A 39 18.72 -3.35 -0.77
CA VAL A 39 18.61 -4.29 -1.90
C VAL A 39 19.11 -3.73 -3.23
N THR A 40 20.31 -4.07 -3.66
CA THR A 40 20.86 -3.59 -4.94
C THR A 40 20.32 -4.37 -6.15
N LEU A 41 20.41 -3.78 -7.35
CA LEU A 41 20.10 -4.48 -8.61
C LEU A 41 20.96 -5.75 -8.79
N THR A 42 22.21 -5.72 -8.29
CA THR A 42 23.09 -6.88 -8.30
C THR A 42 22.55 -7.99 -7.39
N ASN A 43 22.06 -7.66 -6.20
CA ASN A 43 21.46 -8.68 -5.31
C ASN A 43 20.27 -9.36 -5.99
N ILE A 44 19.40 -8.59 -6.64
CA ILE A 44 18.24 -9.12 -7.38
C ILE A 44 18.71 -10.02 -8.54
N ALA A 45 19.72 -9.59 -9.29
CA ALA A 45 20.28 -10.37 -10.40
C ALA A 45 20.88 -11.70 -9.93
N THR A 46 21.65 -11.69 -8.84
CA THR A 46 22.21 -12.90 -8.22
C THR A 46 21.10 -13.85 -7.74
N GLU A 47 20.07 -13.34 -7.06
CA GLU A 47 18.94 -14.12 -6.56
C GLU A 47 18.18 -14.86 -7.68
N VAL A 48 18.04 -14.26 -8.87
CA VAL A 48 17.40 -14.92 -10.02
C VAL A 48 18.37 -15.69 -10.92
N GLY A 49 19.64 -15.81 -10.54
CA GLY A 49 20.68 -16.53 -11.32
C GLY A 49 21.03 -15.85 -12.64
N MET A 50 21.00 -14.51 -12.70
CA MET A 50 21.27 -13.73 -13.90
C MET A 50 22.49 -12.83 -13.74
N HIS A 51 23.24 -12.64 -14.82
CA HIS A 51 24.22 -11.56 -14.91
C HIS A 51 23.53 -10.19 -14.96
N LYS A 52 24.20 -9.16 -14.42
CA LYS A 52 23.70 -7.76 -14.43
C LYS A 52 23.36 -7.26 -15.84
N SER A 53 24.17 -7.59 -16.84
CA SER A 53 23.90 -7.21 -18.24
C SER A 53 22.61 -7.82 -18.79
N ALA A 54 22.24 -9.03 -18.36
CA ALA A 54 20.97 -9.65 -18.73
C ALA A 54 19.78 -9.01 -17.99
N MET A 55 19.97 -8.56 -16.75
CA MET A 55 18.95 -7.84 -15.95
C MET A 55 18.54 -6.52 -16.62
N LEU A 56 19.52 -5.77 -17.14
CA LEU A 56 19.30 -4.49 -17.83
C LEU A 56 18.43 -4.58 -19.10
N ARG A 57 18.11 -5.78 -19.57
CA ARG A 57 17.16 -6.00 -20.68
C ARG A 57 15.69 -6.02 -20.23
N TYR A 58 15.45 -6.09 -18.92
CA TYR A 58 14.12 -6.14 -18.32
C TYR A 58 13.83 -4.88 -17.50
N PHE A 59 14.82 -4.40 -16.75
CA PHE A 59 14.70 -3.24 -15.88
C PHE A 59 15.96 -2.39 -15.96
N GLU A 60 15.81 -1.09 -16.20
CA GLU A 60 16.91 -0.13 -16.31
C GLU A 60 17.58 0.08 -14.95
N THR A 61 16.76 0.16 -13.89
CA THR A 61 17.21 0.47 -12.54
C THR A 61 16.50 -0.37 -11.48
N ARG A 62 17.06 -0.40 -10.27
CA ARG A 62 16.36 -1.00 -9.12
C ARG A 62 15.10 -0.21 -8.77
N GLU A 63 15.14 1.11 -8.98
CA GLU A 63 14.03 2.01 -8.72
C GLU A 63 12.84 1.68 -9.60
N GLU A 64 13.06 1.31 -10.86
CA GLU A 64 12.00 0.85 -11.76
C GLU A 64 11.31 -0.42 -11.23
N ILE A 65 12.09 -1.38 -10.73
CA ILE A 65 11.58 -2.61 -10.12
C ILE A 65 10.69 -2.26 -8.91
N PHE A 66 11.19 -1.44 -8.00
CA PHE A 66 10.44 -1.05 -6.80
C PHE A 66 9.24 -0.17 -7.13
N LEU A 67 9.30 0.68 -8.15
CA LEU A 67 8.16 1.48 -8.59
C LEU A 67 7.05 0.60 -9.16
N ARG A 68 7.40 -0.49 -9.87
CA ARG A 68 6.44 -1.51 -10.29
C ARG A 68 5.84 -2.29 -9.11
N LEU A 69 6.63 -2.61 -8.09
CA LEU A 69 6.12 -3.21 -6.86
C LEU A 69 5.18 -2.25 -6.12
N ALA A 70 5.48 -0.95 -6.10
CA ALA A 70 4.61 0.07 -5.50
C ALA A 70 3.27 0.15 -6.25
N ALA A 71 3.27 0.12 -7.58
CA ALA A 71 2.05 0.06 -8.38
C ALA A 71 1.21 -1.18 -8.04
N ALA A 72 1.83 -2.35 -7.94
CA ALA A 72 1.13 -3.58 -7.56
C ALA A 72 0.56 -3.50 -6.14
N GLY A 73 1.32 -2.92 -5.19
CA GLY A 73 0.87 -2.68 -3.82
C GLY A 73 -0.34 -1.76 -3.74
N TRP A 74 -0.41 -0.72 -4.57
CA TRP A 74 -1.61 0.13 -4.67
C TRP A 74 -2.85 -0.65 -5.09
N VAL A 75 -2.73 -1.49 -6.12
CA VAL A 75 -3.85 -2.30 -6.63
C VAL A 75 -4.31 -3.31 -5.57
N GLU A 76 -3.38 -4.03 -4.95
CA GLU A 76 -3.69 -5.03 -3.93
C GLU A 76 -4.33 -4.40 -2.70
N TRP A 77 -3.76 -3.31 -2.18
CA TRP A 77 -4.28 -2.61 -1.01
C TRP A 77 -5.67 -2.02 -1.28
N SER A 78 -5.84 -1.35 -2.43
CA SER A 78 -7.13 -0.78 -2.83
C SER A 78 -8.21 -1.85 -2.94
N GLN A 79 -7.92 -2.99 -3.58
CA GLN A 79 -8.87 -4.09 -3.66
C GLN A 79 -9.29 -4.59 -2.28
N ALA A 80 -8.32 -4.83 -1.38
CA ALA A 80 -8.61 -5.32 -0.04
C ALA A 80 -9.46 -4.33 0.77
N VAL A 81 -9.12 -3.04 0.75
CA VAL A 81 -9.88 -2.00 1.46
C VAL A 81 -11.29 -1.89 0.90
N ARG A 82 -11.47 -1.89 -0.42
CA ARG A 82 -12.80 -1.82 -1.04
C ARG A 82 -13.68 -3.00 -0.69
N THR A 83 -13.13 -4.22 -0.64
CA THR A 83 -13.85 -5.40 -0.18
C THR A 83 -14.30 -5.24 1.28
N GLN A 84 -13.39 -4.88 2.18
CA GLN A 84 -13.72 -4.71 3.60
C GLN A 84 -14.73 -3.59 3.85
N LEU A 85 -14.66 -2.48 3.10
CA LEU A 85 -15.63 -1.38 3.18
C LEU A 85 -17.00 -1.79 2.65
N ALA A 86 -17.06 -2.61 1.60
CA ALA A 86 -18.32 -3.14 1.08
C ALA A 86 -18.98 -4.10 2.08
N ASP A 87 -18.21 -4.94 2.75
CA ASP A 87 -18.70 -5.85 3.79
C ASP A 87 -19.18 -5.10 5.05
N ALA A 88 -18.62 -3.91 5.30
CA ALA A 88 -19.01 -3.03 6.41
C ALA A 88 -20.14 -2.04 6.07
N ALA A 89 -20.54 -1.95 4.80
CA ALA A 89 -21.66 -1.10 4.40
C ALA A 89 -22.96 -1.65 5.01
N PRO A 90 -23.88 -0.80 5.51
CA PRO A 90 -25.19 -1.27 5.95
C PRO A 90 -25.84 -2.04 4.80
N GLY A 91 -26.17 -3.31 5.03
CA GLY A 91 -26.94 -4.08 4.06
C GLY A 91 -28.24 -3.33 3.76
N ALA A 92 -28.65 -3.30 2.49
CA ALA A 92 -29.92 -2.71 2.07
C ALA A 92 -31.17 -3.38 2.71
N ASP A 93 -30.97 -4.36 3.59
CA ASP A 93 -32.01 -5.14 4.28
C ASP A 93 -32.25 -4.66 5.73
N ASP A 94 -31.54 -3.63 6.22
CA ASP A 94 -31.70 -3.09 7.59
C ASP A 94 -32.61 -1.83 7.64
N GLU A 95 -33.65 -1.79 6.81
CA GLU A 95 -34.84 -0.94 7.03
C GLU A 95 -35.84 -1.69 7.93
N GLY A 96 -35.39 -2.10 9.13
CA GLY A 96 -36.26 -2.58 10.20
C GLY A 96 -36.63 -1.41 11.13
N PRO A 97 -37.92 -1.24 11.52
CA PRO A 97 -38.32 -0.10 12.33
C PRO A 97 -37.62 -0.14 13.70
N ALA A 98 -37.09 1.02 14.09
CA ALA A 98 -36.49 1.27 15.39
C ALA A 98 -37.31 0.63 16.52
N SER A 99 -36.76 -0.42 17.13
CA SER A 99 -37.25 -0.94 18.39
C SER A 99 -36.17 -0.79 19.45
N ALA A 100 -36.51 0.00 20.45
CA ALA A 100 -35.76 0.15 21.68
C ALA A 100 -35.69 -1.20 22.40
N ALA A 101 -34.48 -1.70 22.61
CA ALA A 101 -34.18 -2.66 23.67
C ALA A 101 -32.71 -2.50 24.10
N GLU A 102 -32.55 -1.97 25.29
CA GLU A 102 -31.31 -1.91 26.06
C GLU A 102 -30.74 -3.32 26.27
N GLY A 103 -29.44 -3.49 26.05
CA GLY A 103 -28.75 -4.75 26.32
C GLY A 103 -27.24 -4.66 26.05
N MET A 104 -26.47 -4.46 27.12
CA MET A 104 -25.02 -4.71 27.26
C MET A 104 -24.11 -4.13 26.16
N GLY A 105 -23.52 -2.97 26.48
CA GLY A 105 -22.61 -2.21 25.63
C GLY A 105 -21.45 -3.03 25.06
N VAL A 106 -21.59 -3.42 23.79
CA VAL A 106 -20.48 -3.39 22.84
C VAL A 106 -20.57 -2.01 22.22
N GLY A 107 -19.66 -1.10 22.59
CA GLY A 107 -19.68 0.27 22.09
C GLY A 107 -19.73 0.26 20.57
N HIS A 108 -20.79 0.82 19.99
CA HIS A 108 -20.83 1.11 18.56
C HIS A 108 -19.77 2.18 18.32
N GLU A 109 -18.55 1.74 18.03
CA GLU A 109 -17.44 2.61 17.71
C GLU A 109 -17.91 3.57 16.61
N PRO A 110 -17.71 4.90 16.74
CA PRO A 110 -18.23 5.85 15.76
C PRO A 110 -17.78 5.39 14.37
N ARG A 111 -18.71 5.25 13.41
CA ARG A 111 -18.39 4.85 12.03
C ARG A 111 -17.10 5.50 11.46
N PRO A 112 -16.81 6.79 11.71
CA PRO A 112 -15.52 7.40 11.34
C PRO A 112 -14.27 6.74 11.94
N HIS A 113 -14.30 6.34 13.21
CA HIS A 113 -13.16 5.69 13.88
C HIS A 113 -12.99 4.25 13.39
N ALA A 114 -14.08 3.50 13.21
CA ALA A 114 -14.02 2.15 12.64
C ALA A 114 -13.43 2.15 11.22
N VAL A 115 -13.84 3.11 10.36
CA VAL A 115 -13.25 3.29 9.02
C VAL A 115 -11.78 3.70 9.10
N ALA A 116 -11.41 4.58 10.05
CA ALA A 116 -10.02 4.96 10.28
C ALA A 116 -9.16 3.75 10.69
N ALA A 117 -9.66 2.90 11.59
CA ALA A 117 -9.01 1.69 12.06
C ALA A 117 -8.81 0.70 10.91
N LEU A 118 -9.85 0.46 10.10
CA LEU A 118 -9.77 -0.39 8.91
C LEU A 118 -8.68 0.08 7.95
N LEU A 119 -8.63 1.37 7.63
CA LEU A 119 -7.58 1.93 6.77
C LEU A 119 -6.19 1.74 7.39
N ALA A 120 -6.03 2.03 8.68
CA ALA A 120 -4.75 1.89 9.37
C ALA A 120 -4.26 0.44 9.42
N GLU A 121 -5.13 -0.50 9.82
CA GLU A 121 -4.82 -1.92 9.90
C GLU A 121 -4.51 -2.51 8.53
N SER A 122 -5.27 -2.14 7.50
CA SER A 122 -5.02 -2.60 6.12
C SER A 122 -3.64 -2.18 5.59
N LEU A 123 -3.12 -1.03 6.03
CA LEU A 123 -1.79 -0.53 5.66
C LEU A 123 -0.69 -1.22 6.48
N VAL A 124 -0.88 -1.34 7.80
CA VAL A 124 0.08 -2.00 8.70
C VAL A 124 0.23 -3.49 8.39
N ALA A 125 -0.82 -4.14 7.90
CA ALA A 125 -0.76 -5.50 7.39
C ALA A 125 0.11 -5.65 6.13
N ARG A 126 0.59 -4.54 5.54
CA ARG A 126 1.43 -4.51 4.33
C ARG A 126 2.73 -3.72 4.55
N PRO A 127 3.68 -4.26 5.36
CA PRO A 127 4.96 -3.63 5.66
C PRO A 127 5.72 -3.10 4.44
N LEU A 128 5.91 -3.95 3.43
CA LEU A 128 6.66 -3.58 2.23
C LEU A 128 5.97 -2.46 1.44
N PHE A 129 4.63 -2.42 1.43
CA PHE A 129 3.90 -1.35 0.79
C PHE A 129 4.08 -0.03 1.53
N CYS A 130 4.07 -0.03 2.86
CA CYS A 130 4.38 1.16 3.66
C CYS A 130 5.81 1.67 3.39
N ASP A 131 6.81 0.78 3.32
CA ASP A 131 8.17 1.15 2.91
C ASP A 131 8.19 1.78 1.50
N LEU A 132 7.50 1.15 0.53
CA LEU A 132 7.42 1.64 -0.84
C LEU A 132 6.76 3.03 -0.92
N LEU A 133 5.70 3.27 -0.17
CA LEU A 133 5.02 4.56 -0.08
C LEU A 133 5.97 5.67 0.39
N ALA A 134 6.78 5.41 1.41
CA ALA A 134 7.78 6.37 1.90
C ALA A 134 8.89 6.62 0.86
N HIS A 135 9.36 5.57 0.19
CA HIS A 135 10.48 5.66 -0.73
C HIS A 135 10.15 6.24 -2.10
N THR A 136 8.89 6.10 -2.53
CA THR A 136 8.42 6.53 -3.85
C THR A 136 8.75 8.00 -4.16
N PRO A 137 8.26 9.00 -3.38
CA PRO A 137 8.52 10.40 -3.68
C PRO A 137 9.96 10.86 -3.40
N MET A 138 10.68 10.13 -2.54
CA MET A 138 12.04 10.48 -2.16
C MET A 138 13.06 10.04 -3.20
N ASN A 139 12.93 8.80 -3.70
CA ASN A 139 13.99 8.14 -4.46
C ASN A 139 13.48 7.47 -5.74
N LEU A 140 12.36 6.73 -5.68
CA LEU A 140 11.99 5.83 -6.78
C LEU A 140 11.57 6.59 -8.04
N GLU A 141 10.87 7.73 -7.89
CA GLU A 141 10.43 8.55 -9.02
C GLU A 141 11.56 9.36 -9.68
N ARG A 142 12.72 9.47 -9.03
CA ARG A 142 13.81 10.35 -9.48
C ARG A 142 14.84 9.68 -10.40
N ASN A 143 14.95 8.35 -10.33
CA ASN A 143 15.98 7.56 -11.04
C ASN A 143 15.38 6.57 -12.04
N VAL A 144 14.27 6.94 -12.67
CA VAL A 144 13.56 6.15 -13.68
C VAL A 144 13.13 7.03 -14.83
N SER A 145 12.71 6.43 -15.95
CA SER A 145 12.14 7.17 -17.07
C SER A 145 10.84 7.90 -16.66
N LEU A 146 10.56 9.05 -17.28
CA LEU A 146 9.29 9.78 -17.07
C LEU A 146 8.07 8.96 -17.50
N GLU A 147 8.23 8.06 -18.47
CA GLU A 147 7.18 7.13 -18.88
C GLU A 147 6.83 6.16 -17.74
N SER A 148 7.83 5.60 -17.06
CA SER A 148 7.63 4.73 -15.90
C SER A 148 6.96 5.48 -14.74
N VAL A 149 7.36 6.73 -14.46
CA VAL A 149 6.68 7.58 -13.47
C VAL A 149 5.22 7.81 -13.86
N ARG A 150 4.96 8.17 -15.12
CA ARG A 150 3.60 8.43 -15.61
C ARG A 150 2.71 7.19 -15.46
N ALA A 151 3.22 6.01 -15.86
CA ALA A 151 2.49 4.76 -15.73
C ALA A 151 2.15 4.46 -14.26
N PHE A 152 3.13 4.60 -13.36
CA PHE A 152 2.92 4.44 -11.92
C PHE A 152 1.88 5.41 -11.37
N LYS A 153 2.00 6.71 -11.66
CA LYS A 153 1.08 7.74 -11.15
C LYS A 153 -0.36 7.50 -11.62
N LEU A 154 -0.55 7.07 -12.88
CA LEU A 154 -1.89 6.75 -13.39
C LEU A 154 -2.53 5.59 -12.62
N THR A 155 -1.77 4.52 -12.33
CA THR A 155 -2.25 3.44 -11.46
C THR A 155 -2.58 3.96 -10.07
N ALA A 156 -1.66 4.67 -9.41
CA ALA A 156 -1.88 5.17 -8.05
C ALA A 156 -3.10 6.10 -7.97
N ILE A 157 -3.28 7.03 -8.91
CA ILE A 157 -4.43 7.95 -8.96
C ILE A 157 -5.74 7.18 -9.16
N ALA A 158 -5.76 6.19 -10.04
CA ALA A 158 -6.95 5.37 -10.26
C ALA A 158 -7.35 4.61 -8.98
N GLU A 159 -6.38 4.02 -8.28
CA GLU A 159 -6.64 3.29 -7.03
C GLU A 159 -7.03 4.23 -5.87
N VAL A 160 -6.41 5.41 -5.76
CA VAL A 160 -6.84 6.45 -4.81
C VAL A 160 -8.29 6.84 -5.04
N THR A 161 -8.67 7.02 -6.30
CA THR A 161 -10.05 7.37 -6.68
C THR A 161 -11.00 6.23 -6.32
N ALA A 162 -10.65 4.98 -6.64
CA ALA A 162 -11.47 3.82 -6.34
C ALA A 162 -11.72 3.63 -4.83
N VAL A 163 -10.69 3.79 -3.99
CA VAL A 163 -10.83 3.74 -2.53
C VAL A 163 -11.66 4.92 -2.03
N GLY A 164 -11.43 6.13 -2.57
CA GLY A 164 -12.21 7.32 -2.23
C GLY A 164 -13.70 7.13 -2.48
N GLU A 165 -14.09 6.51 -3.59
CA GLU A 165 -15.51 6.25 -3.86
C GLU A 165 -16.12 5.18 -2.97
N ALA A 166 -15.34 4.16 -2.58
CA ALA A 166 -15.80 3.19 -1.59
C ALA A 166 -15.98 3.82 -0.20
N LEU A 167 -15.08 4.71 0.22
CA LEU A 167 -15.24 5.47 1.46
C LEU A 167 -16.53 6.29 1.46
N ARG A 168 -16.86 6.93 0.33
CA ARG A 168 -18.07 7.72 0.18
C ARG A 168 -19.38 6.92 0.30
N GLN A 169 -19.33 5.59 0.19
CA GLN A 169 -20.50 4.74 0.45
C GLN A 169 -20.77 4.52 1.95
N VAL A 170 -19.76 4.66 2.80
CA VAL A 170 -19.87 4.37 4.25
C VAL A 170 -19.78 5.61 5.13
N VAL A 171 -19.17 6.68 4.62
CA VAL A 171 -19.02 7.98 5.28
C VAL A 171 -19.36 9.13 4.33
N THR A 172 -20.08 10.13 4.83
CA THR A 172 -20.45 11.31 4.04
C THR A 172 -19.23 12.19 3.79
N LEU A 173 -18.67 12.14 2.58
CA LEU A 173 -17.54 12.93 2.14
C LEU A 173 -17.78 13.49 0.73
N SER A 174 -17.31 14.70 0.48
CA SER A 174 -17.11 15.19 -0.89
C SER A 174 -15.99 14.39 -1.58
N PRO A 175 -15.93 14.37 -2.94
CA PRO A 175 -14.85 13.70 -3.66
C PRO A 175 -13.45 14.16 -3.25
N ALA A 176 -13.27 15.47 -3.02
CA ALA A 176 -11.99 16.04 -2.58
C ALA A 176 -11.61 15.58 -1.16
N GLN A 177 -12.56 15.53 -0.23
CA GLN A 177 -12.33 15.04 1.12
C GLN A 177 -11.96 13.55 1.13
N ALA A 178 -12.65 12.72 0.33
CA ALA A 178 -12.33 11.30 0.21
C ALA A 178 -10.91 11.07 -0.33
N GLY A 179 -10.52 11.81 -1.37
CA GLY A 179 -9.15 11.80 -1.88
C GLY A 179 -8.11 12.21 -0.82
N ASN A 180 -8.42 13.25 -0.02
CA ASN A 180 -7.54 13.69 1.07
C ASN A 180 -7.38 12.63 2.17
N VAL A 181 -8.44 11.91 2.54
CA VAL A 181 -8.36 10.81 3.52
C VAL A 181 -7.41 9.72 3.03
N VAL A 182 -7.57 9.28 1.78
CA VAL A 182 -6.72 8.24 1.19
C VAL A 182 -5.27 8.71 1.11
N ALA A 183 -5.02 9.91 0.58
CA ALA A 183 -3.68 10.48 0.48
C ALA A 183 -3.01 10.66 1.85
N THR A 184 -3.77 11.08 2.85
CA THR A 184 -3.28 11.19 4.24
C THR A 184 -2.94 9.83 4.81
N ALA A 185 -3.83 8.84 4.66
CA ALA A 185 -3.62 7.49 5.16
C ALA A 185 -2.34 6.88 4.61
N THR A 186 -2.14 6.90 3.29
CA THR A 186 -0.98 6.29 2.66
C THR A 186 0.31 7.05 2.94
N SER A 187 0.28 8.40 2.93
CA SER A 187 1.48 9.21 3.23
C SER A 187 1.92 9.05 4.67
N MET A 188 0.96 9.08 5.61
CA MET A 188 1.24 8.96 7.03
C MET A 188 1.65 7.54 7.40
N ALA A 189 1.03 6.50 6.82
CA ALA A 189 1.47 5.12 7.00
C ALA A 189 2.93 4.93 6.58
N GLY A 190 3.33 5.44 5.42
CA GLY A 190 4.72 5.37 4.98
C GLY A 190 5.67 6.06 5.95
N ALA A 191 5.36 7.28 6.39
CA ALA A 191 6.18 8.04 7.33
C ALA A 191 6.27 7.36 8.71
N LEU A 192 5.13 6.98 9.29
CA LEU A 192 5.06 6.32 10.59
C LEU A 192 5.76 4.96 10.57
N TRP A 193 5.70 4.22 9.47
CA TRP A 193 6.42 2.95 9.32
C TRP A 193 7.94 3.15 9.39
N GLN A 194 8.48 4.19 8.75
CA GLN A 194 9.90 4.52 8.86
C GLN A 194 10.28 4.95 10.28
N MET A 195 9.42 5.73 10.96
CA MET A 195 9.66 6.16 12.33
C MET A 195 9.60 5.00 13.33
N ALA A 196 8.68 4.06 13.13
CA ALA A 196 8.55 2.86 13.95
C ALA A 196 9.76 1.93 13.82
N ALA A 197 10.49 2.02 12.70
CA ALA A 197 11.72 1.29 12.40
C ALA A 197 11.65 -0.21 12.76
N PRO A 198 10.56 -0.93 12.41
CA PRO A 198 10.30 -2.28 12.90
C PRO A 198 11.42 -3.24 12.50
N GLY A 199 11.83 -4.10 13.44
CA GLY A 199 12.88 -5.10 13.21
C GLY A 199 14.30 -4.55 13.11
N THR A 200 14.51 -3.23 13.29
CA THR A 200 15.86 -2.62 13.24
C THR A 200 16.51 -2.49 14.62
N GLU A 201 17.81 -2.17 14.64
CA GLU A 201 18.52 -1.81 15.89
C GLU A 201 17.96 -0.53 16.53
N LEU A 202 17.39 0.41 15.74
CA LEU A 202 16.81 1.64 16.27
C LEU A 202 15.57 1.37 17.12
N ARG A 203 14.67 0.46 16.67
CA ARG A 203 13.51 0.05 17.47
C ARG A 203 13.94 -0.57 18.79
N ARG A 204 14.94 -1.45 18.78
CA ARG A 204 15.50 -2.06 19.99
C ARG A 204 16.11 -1.03 20.94
N LEU A 205 16.80 -0.01 20.42
CA LEU A 205 17.31 1.09 21.23
C LEU A 205 16.16 1.87 21.90
N TYR A 206 15.14 2.27 21.14
CA TYR A 206 14.02 3.05 21.68
C TYR A 206 13.21 2.29 22.73
N GLU A 207 13.10 0.96 22.60
CA GLU A 207 12.38 0.11 23.56
C GLU A 207 13.20 -0.19 24.83
N SER A 208 14.53 -0.12 24.78
CA SER A 208 15.41 -0.45 25.91
C SER A 208 15.82 0.76 26.75
N ASP A 209 15.74 1.97 26.20
CA ASP A 209 16.09 3.21 26.88
C ASP A 209 14.82 3.99 27.31
N PRO A 210 14.51 4.10 28.63
CA PRO A 210 13.35 4.83 29.12
C PRO A 210 13.30 6.30 28.69
N ASP A 211 14.44 6.96 28.51
CA ASP A 211 14.51 8.37 28.08
C ASP A 211 14.06 8.54 26.61
N LEU A 212 14.08 7.44 25.84
CA LEU A 212 13.66 7.39 24.44
C LEU A 212 12.26 6.78 24.26
N ALA A 213 11.50 6.51 25.31
CA ALA A 213 10.19 5.87 25.22
C ALA A 213 9.22 6.61 24.28
N HIS A 214 9.30 7.94 24.21
CA HIS A 214 8.48 8.76 23.30
C HIS A 214 8.85 8.62 21.81
N ALA A 215 10.03 8.07 21.50
CA ALA A 215 10.43 7.73 20.13
C ALA A 215 9.83 6.40 19.65
N VAL A 216 9.25 5.59 20.54
CA VAL A 216 8.52 4.38 20.14
C VAL A 216 7.22 4.78 19.44
N VAL A 217 7.09 4.36 18.18
CA VAL A 217 5.93 4.63 17.35
C VAL A 217 5.20 3.33 17.06
N ASP A 218 3.94 3.26 17.48
CA ASP A 218 3.02 2.21 17.06
C ASP A 218 2.13 2.75 15.94
N VAL A 219 2.29 2.17 14.75
CA VAL A 219 1.76 2.73 13.50
C VAL A 219 0.24 2.68 13.48
N ALA A 220 -0.36 1.53 13.76
CA ALA A 220 -1.81 1.34 13.70
C ALA A 220 -2.59 2.32 14.60
N PRO A 221 -2.38 2.35 15.94
CA PRO A 221 -3.16 3.23 16.81
C PRO A 221 -2.96 4.71 16.45
N ARG A 222 -1.72 5.13 16.16
CA ARG A 222 -1.43 6.53 15.83
C ARG A 222 -2.08 6.95 14.51
N LEU A 223 -2.08 6.07 13.51
CA LEU A 223 -2.71 6.35 12.22
C LEU A 223 -4.24 6.37 12.34
N THR A 224 -4.82 5.45 13.11
CA THR A 224 -6.26 5.44 13.43
C THR A 224 -6.69 6.76 14.07
N ASP A 225 -5.93 7.27 15.04
CA ASP A 225 -6.26 8.54 15.70
C ASP A 225 -6.22 9.74 14.74
N ILE A 226 -5.19 9.81 13.89
CA ILE A 226 -5.04 10.89 12.89
C ILE A 226 -6.21 10.86 11.90
N LEU A 227 -6.52 9.69 11.35
CA LEU A 227 -7.59 9.53 10.37
C LEU A 227 -8.97 9.72 11.00
N GLY A 228 -9.18 9.26 12.24
CA GLY A 228 -10.42 9.48 12.98
C GLY A 228 -10.64 10.96 13.31
N GLY A 229 -9.58 11.70 13.62
CA GLY A 229 -9.61 13.16 13.74
C GLY A 229 -10.02 13.84 12.43
N LEU A 230 -9.38 13.45 11.32
CA LEU A 230 -9.68 14.00 9.98
C LEU A 230 -11.13 13.75 9.56
N LEU A 231 -11.61 12.51 9.69
CA LEU A 231 -12.98 12.13 9.31
C LEU A 231 -14.04 12.84 10.17
N ARG A 232 -13.82 12.97 11.49
CA ARG A 232 -14.71 13.76 12.36
C ARG A 232 -14.72 15.25 11.98
N GLY A 233 -13.55 15.80 11.67
CA GLY A 233 -13.44 17.19 11.22
C GLY A 233 -14.22 17.47 9.93
N TYR A 234 -14.20 16.54 8.98
CA TYR A 234 -15.01 16.65 7.75
C TYR A 234 -16.51 16.49 8.00
N GLY A 235 -16.92 15.67 8.98
CA GLY A 235 -18.33 15.51 9.36
C GLY A 235 -18.91 16.69 10.15
N ALA A 236 -18.09 17.47 10.85
CA ALA A 236 -18.53 18.60 11.68
C ALA A 236 -18.74 19.92 10.90
N GLY A 237 -18.22 20.00 9.67
CA GLY A 237 -18.29 21.20 8.82
C GLY A 237 -19.22 21.08 7.61
N GLY A 238 -20.06 20.03 7.57
CA GLY A 238 -21.09 19.80 6.54
C GLY A 238 -22.43 20.40 6.92
#